data_AF-A0A836H790-F1
#
_entry.id   AF-A0A836H790-F1
#
_cell.length_a   1.000
_cell.length_b   1.000
_cell.length_c   1.000
_cell.angle_alpha   90.00
_cell.angle_beta   90.00
_cell.angle_gamma   90.00
#
_symmetry.space_group_name_H-M   'P 1'
#
loop_
_entity.id
_entity.type
_entity.pdbx_description
1 polymer ?
#
loop_
_entity_poly.entity_id
_entity_poly.type
_entity_poly.pdbx_seq_one_letter_code
_entity_poly.pdbx_strand_id
1 'polypeptide(L)' 'MPGRHGKQRVKRKKSKRQPVTDMERTLKDSIHGRKRKERSILKSLIPPKVVPKMNRVVVSSALPMFQPRASKQQKKA' A
#
# COMPACT_ATOMS: atom_id res chain seq x y z
N MET A 1 14.49 -42.23 24.08
CA MET A 1 15.66 -42.06 23.19
C MET A 1 16.42 -40.81 23.63
N PRO A 2 17.69 -40.90 24.07
CA PRO A 2 18.40 -39.73 24.59
C PRO A 2 18.76 -38.75 23.45
N GLY A 3 18.23 -37.53 23.57
CA GLY A 3 18.88 -36.28 23.15
C GLY A 3 19.19 -36.07 21.67
N ARG A 4 18.26 -35.44 20.94
CA ARG A 4 18.59 -34.56 19.79
C ARG A 4 19.40 -33.35 20.28
N HIS A 5 20.64 -33.56 20.73
CA HIS A 5 21.55 -32.46 21.05
C HIS A 5 22.17 -31.94 19.76
N GLY A 6 21.42 -31.09 19.05
CA GLY A 6 22.03 -30.20 18.08
C GLY A 6 23.04 -29.33 18.81
N LYS A 7 24.33 -29.39 18.43
CA LYS A 7 25.38 -28.56 19.02
C LYS A 7 24.90 -27.10 19.08
N GLN A 8 24.98 -26.48 20.26
CA GLN A 8 24.63 -25.08 20.43
C GLN A 8 25.51 -24.24 19.50
N ARG A 9 24.88 -23.56 18.53
CA ARG A 9 25.61 -22.69 17.60
C ARG A 9 26.17 -21.49 18.37
N VAL A 10 27.48 -21.48 18.57
CA VAL A 10 28.20 -20.33 19.14
C VAL A 10 28.09 -19.15 18.18
N LYS A 11 27.33 -18.12 18.56
CA LYS A 11 27.17 -16.91 17.74
C LYS A 11 28.48 -16.13 17.71
N ARG A 12 29.13 -16.06 16.54
CA ARG A 12 30.32 -15.23 16.33
C ARG A 12 29.95 -13.73 16.25
N LYS A 13 30.84 -12.86 16.76
CA LYS A 13 30.78 -11.39 16.56
C LYS A 13 30.74 -11.07 15.06
N LYS A 14 29.99 -10.04 14.66
CA LYS A 14 29.74 -9.71 13.24
C LYS A 14 31.02 -9.56 12.41
N SER A 15 32.05 -8.90 12.96
CA SER A 15 33.35 -8.70 12.29
C SER A 15 34.17 -9.98 12.10
N LYS A 16 33.87 -11.05 12.84
CA LYS A 16 34.55 -12.36 12.75
C LYS A 16 33.72 -13.40 11.99
N ARG A 17 32.63 -13.00 11.33
CA ARG A 17 31.81 -13.89 10.50
C ARG A 17 32.42 -13.97 9.11
N GLN A 18 32.40 -15.17 8.52
CA GLN A 18 32.69 -15.30 7.11
C GLN A 18 31.57 -14.65 6.29
N PRO A 19 31.90 -13.99 5.16
CA PRO A 19 30.89 -13.50 4.24
C PRO A 19 30.05 -14.66 3.71
N VAL A 20 28.78 -14.38 3.43
CA VAL A 20 27.88 -15.36 2.80
C VAL A 20 28.30 -15.52 1.35
N THR A 21 28.43 -16.76 0.88
CA THR A 21 28.76 -17.03 -0.53
C THR A 21 27.62 -16.67 -1.46
N ASP A 22 27.91 -16.36 -2.72
CA ASP A 22 26.89 -16.01 -3.71
C ASP A 22 25.90 -17.15 -3.96
N MET A 23 26.38 -18.40 -3.87
CA MET A 23 25.54 -19.59 -3.97
C MET A 23 24.57 -19.70 -2.80
N GLU A 24 25.02 -19.49 -1.56
CA GLU A 24 24.15 -19.48 -0.38
C GLU A 24 23.11 -18.36 -0.43
N ARG A 25 23.50 -17.21 -0.98
CA ARG A 25 22.58 -16.08 -1.20
C ARG A 25 21.51 -16.45 -2.21
N THR A 26 21.91 -17.01 -3.34
CA THR A 26 21.01 -17.49 -4.40
C THR A 26 20.03 -18.53 -3.89
N LEU A 27 20.49 -19.52 -3.12
CA LEU A 27 19.63 -20.55 -2.53
C LEU A 27 18.63 -19.96 -1.55
N LYS A 28 19.06 -19.03 -0.68
CA LYS A 28 18.16 -18.32 0.23
C LYS A 28 17.13 -17.48 -0.51
N ASP A 29 17.53 -16.79 -1.57
CA ASP A 29 16.64 -15.99 -2.41
C ASP A 29 15.68 -16.86 -3.24
N SER A 30 16.09 -18.06 -3.65
CA SER A 30 15.23 -19.02 -4.33
C SER A 30 14.13 -19.57 -3.42
N ILE A 31 14.42 -19.74 -2.12
CA ILE A 31 13.46 -20.27 -1.14
C ILE A 31 12.60 -19.15 -0.52
N HIS A 32 13.22 -18.08 -0.06
CA HIS A 32 12.56 -17.01 0.72
C HIS A 32 12.32 -15.73 -0.09
N GLY A 33 13.12 -15.49 -1.12
CA GLY A 33 13.00 -14.31 -2.00
C GLY A 33 11.97 -14.45 -3.12
N ARG A 34 11.38 -15.65 -3.29
CA ARG A 34 10.42 -15.97 -4.36
C ARG A 34 9.25 -14.97 -4.40
N LYS A 35 8.61 -14.74 -3.26
CA LYS A 35 7.51 -13.77 -3.12
C LYS A 35 7.91 -12.34 -3.46
N ARG A 36 9.18 -11.94 -3.23
CA ARG A 36 9.68 -10.60 -3.57
C ARG A 36 9.88 -10.46 -5.08
N LYS A 37 10.44 -11.47 -5.74
CA LYS A 37 10.60 -11.53 -7.20
C LYS A 37 9.24 -11.55 -7.90
N GLU A 38 8.32 -12.37 -7.41
CA GLU A 38 6.93 -12.41 -7.89
C GLU A 38 6.25 -11.04 -7.76
N ARG A 39 6.36 -10.37 -6.60
CA ARG A 39 5.83 -9.01 -6.43
C ARG A 39 6.46 -7.99 -7.39
N SER A 40 7.76 -8.07 -7.66
CA SER A 40 8.40 -7.15 -8.62
C SER A 40 7.94 -7.40 -10.06
N ILE A 41 7.75 -8.66 -10.46
CA ILE A 41 7.25 -9.03 -11.79
C ILE A 41 5.79 -8.60 -11.94
N LEU A 42 4.97 -8.87 -10.92
CA LEU A 42 3.55 -8.50 -10.94
C LEU A 42 3.35 -6.98 -10.91
N LYS A 43 4.28 -6.19 -10.34
CA LYS A 43 4.19 -4.73 -10.31
C LYS A 43 4.18 -4.10 -11.71
N SER A 44 4.87 -4.68 -12.70
CA SER A 44 4.86 -4.17 -14.08
C SER A 44 3.63 -4.62 -14.87
N LEU A 45 3.00 -5.73 -14.47
CA LEU A 45 1.85 -6.31 -15.15
C LEU A 45 0.50 -5.84 -14.58
N ILE A 46 0.48 -5.39 -13.32
CA ILE A 46 -0.72 -4.91 -12.65
C ILE A 46 -0.86 -3.40 -12.88
N PRO A 47 -1.98 -2.94 -13.48
CA PRO A 47 -2.25 -1.52 -13.61
C PRO A 47 -2.23 -0.80 -12.25
N PRO A 48 -1.76 0.44 -12.18
CA PRO A 48 -1.77 1.20 -10.93
C PRO A 48 -3.19 1.32 -10.39
N LYS A 49 -3.33 1.21 -9.06
CA LYS A 49 -4.64 1.29 -8.40
C LYS A 49 -5.27 2.66 -8.67
N VAL A 50 -6.35 2.67 -9.42
CA VAL A 50 -7.12 3.89 -9.70
C VAL A 50 -7.92 4.24 -8.45
N VAL A 51 -7.59 5.35 -7.80
CA VAL A 51 -8.37 5.90 -6.68
C VAL A 51 -9.35 6.92 -7.26
N PRO A 52 -10.68 6.71 -7.15
CA PRO A 52 -11.65 7.67 -7.67
C PRO A 52 -11.54 8.97 -6.88
N LYS A 53 -11.15 10.05 -7.58
CA LYS A 53 -11.22 11.41 -7.03
C LYS A 53 -12.67 11.85 -7.07
N MET A 54 -13.36 11.68 -5.95
CA MET A 54 -14.74 12.14 -5.81
C MET A 54 -14.72 13.65 -5.58
N ASN A 55 -14.99 14.44 -6.62
CA ASN A 55 -15.21 15.86 -6.45
C ASN A 55 -16.53 16.03 -5.69
N ARG A 56 -16.47 16.57 -4.46
CA ARG A 56 -17.69 16.91 -3.71
C ARG A 56 -18.41 18.01 -4.47
N VAL A 57 -19.52 17.65 -5.10
CA VAL A 57 -20.43 18.62 -5.73
C VAL A 57 -21.17 19.34 -4.59
N VAL A 58 -20.83 20.60 -4.35
CA VAL A 58 -21.53 21.46 -3.40
C VAL A 58 -22.66 22.16 -4.15
N VAL A 59 -23.91 21.85 -3.82
CA VAL A 59 -25.06 22.55 -4.38
C VAL A 59 -25.14 23.92 -3.70
N SER A 60 -24.83 24.98 -4.46
CA SER A 60 -24.88 26.35 -3.95
C SER A 60 -26.30 26.91 -4.01
N SER A 61 -26.85 27.26 -2.84
CA SER A 61 -28.13 27.97 -2.72
C SER A 61 -28.06 29.44 -3.15
N ALA A 62 -26.86 29.96 -3.45
CA ALA A 62 -26.67 31.33 -3.91
C ALA A 62 -27.10 31.53 -5.38
N LEU A 63 -27.41 30.45 -6.12
CA LEU A 63 -27.90 30.59 -7.48
C LEU A 63 -29.30 31.23 -7.48
N PRO A 64 -29.58 32.16 -8.40
CA PRO A 64 -30.87 32.86 -8.47
C PRO A 64 -32.08 31.92 -8.61
N MET A 65 -31.88 30.71 -9.15
CA MET A 65 -32.93 29.70 -9.30
C MET A 65 -33.40 29.11 -7.96
N PHE A 66 -32.57 29.16 -6.91
CA PHE A 66 -32.91 28.68 -5.57
C PHE A 66 -33.38 29.80 -4.63
N GLN A 67 -33.40 31.05 -5.10
CA GLN A 67 -33.91 32.16 -4.32
C GLN A 67 -35.44 32.24 -4.44
N PRO A 68 -36.18 32.39 -3.33
CA PRO A 68 -37.62 32.53 -3.37
C PRO A 68 -37.97 33.81 -4.13
N ARG A 69 -38.77 33.68 -5.19
CA ARG A 69 -39.25 34.84 -5.94
C ARG A 69 -40.11 35.68 -5.02
N ALA A 70 -39.70 36.92 -4.77
CA ALA A 70 -40.48 37.87 -4.01
C ALA A 70 -41.87 38.01 -4.66
N SER A 71 -42.90 37.54 -3.96
CA SER A 71 -44.29 37.74 -4.38
C SER A 71 -44.55 39.24 -4.35
N LYS A 72 -44.91 39.79 -5.51
CA LYS A 72 -45.33 41.20 -5.62
C LYS A 72 -46.52 41.38 -4.68
N GLN A 73 -46.31 42.06 -3.56
CA GLN A 73 -47.41 42.57 -2.74
C GLN A 73 -48.24 43.51 -3.65
N GLN A 74 -49.41 43.04 -4.05
CA GLN A 74 -50.44 43.90 -4.59
C GLN A 74 -50.88 44.83 -3.46
N LYS A 75 -50.33 46.05 -3.43
CA LYS A 75 -50.95 47.16 -2.72
C LYS A 75 -52.28 47.44 -3.42
N LYS A 76 -53.39 47.01 -2.80
CA LYS A 76 -54.70 47.59 -3.09
C LYS A 76 -54.92 48.77 -2.15
N ALA A 77 -55.31 49.88 -2.77
CA ALA A 77 -55.71 51.14 -2.17
C ALA A 77 -57.00 50.99 -1.33
#